data_AF-K2DT59-F1
#
_entry.id   AF-K2DT59-F1
#
_cell.length_a   1.000
_cell.length_b   1.000
_cell.length_c   1.000
_cell.angle_alpha   90.00
_cell.angle_beta   90.00
_cell.angle_gamma   90.00
#
_symmetry.space_group_name_H-M   'P 1'
#
loop_
_entity.id
_entity.type
_entity.pdbx_description
1 polymer ?
#
loop_
_entity_poly.entity_id
_entity_poly.type
_entity_poly.pdbx_seq_one_letter_code
_entity_poly.pdbx_strand_id
1 'polypeptide(L)' 'MPIFVELSLIIVIAAILSGLMRVLKQPLIMGYVLTGLVVGPFVLNMANHT' A
#
# COMPACT_ATOMS: atom_id res chain seq x y z
N MET A 1 -7.42 -13.39 5.99
CA MET A 1 -7.05 -13.06 7.40
C MET A 1 -8.22 -12.29 7.99
N PRO A 2 -8.31 -11.97 9.30
CA PRO A 2 -9.34 -11.02 9.72
C PRO A 2 -9.16 -9.70 8.96
N ILE A 3 -10.25 -9.18 8.38
CA ILE A 3 -10.27 -7.94 7.56
C ILE A 3 -9.55 -6.77 8.25
N PHE A 4 -9.61 -6.73 9.58
CA PHE A 4 -8.92 -5.74 10.41
C PHE A 4 -7.40 -5.77 10.24
N VAL A 5 -6.79 -6.96 10.18
CA VAL A 5 -5.35 -7.13 9.99
C VAL A 5 -4.94 -6.73 8.58
N GLU A 6 -5.74 -7.08 7.57
CA GLU A 6 -5.49 -6.67 6.19
C GLU A 6 -5.51 -5.14 6.06
N LEU A 7 -6.56 -4.48 6.53
CA LEU A 7 -6.64 -3.02 6.49
C LEU A 7 -5.51 -2.34 7.28
N SER A 8 -5.13 -2.89 8.43
CA SER A 8 -4.01 -2.36 9.22
C SER A 8 -2.69 -2.41 8.44
N LEU A 9 -2.42 -3.53 7.76
CA LEU A 9 -1.25 -3.70 6.90
C LEU A 9 -1.24 -2.70 5.73
N ILE A 10 -2.39 -2.50 5.09
CA ILE A 10 -2.54 -1.54 3.99
C ILE A 10 -2.19 -0.13 4.46
N ILE A 11 -2.70 0.29 5.62
CA ILE A 11 -2.44 1.63 6.17
C ILE A 11 -0.95 1.81 6.51
N VAL A 12 -0.32 0.80 7.11
CA VAL A 12 1.12 0.84 7.42
C VAL A 12 1.96 0.94 6.15
N ILE A 13 1.67 0.13 5.13
CA ILE A 13 2.38 0.17 3.84
C ILE A 13 2.17 1.53 3.16
N ALA A 14 0.93 2.04 3.15
CA ALA A 14 0.61 3.35 2.59
C ALA A 14 1.39 4.49 3.27
N ALA A 15 1.49 4.45 4.60
CA ALA A 15 2.22 5.43 5.38
C ALA A 15 3.73 5.41 5.07
N ILE A 16 4.32 4.21 4.98
CA ILE A 16 5.74 4.02 4.64
C ILE A 16 6.01 4.53 3.22
N LEU A 17 5.21 4.12 2.24
CA LEU A 17 5.40 4.53 0.84
C LEU A 17 5.19 6.03 0.65
N SER A 18 4.20 6.62 1.31
CA SER A 18 3.96 8.07 1.27
C SER A 18 5.09 8.86 1.93
N GLY A 19 5.61 8.37 3.07
CA GLY A 19 6.79 8.92 3.71
C GLY A 19 8.03 8.87 2.81
N LEU A 20 8.23 7.74 2.14
CA LEU A 20 9.32 7.56 1.18
C LEU A 20 9.19 8.53 0.00
N MET A 21 7.99 8.68 -0.58
CA MET A 21 7.75 9.63 -1.68
C MET A 21 8.06 11.07 -1.26
N ARG A 22 7.74 11.44 -0.01
CA ARG A 22 8.07 12.77 0.54
C ARG A 22 9.58 13.00 0.62
N VAL A 23 10.35 12.00 1.03
CA VAL A 23 11.82 12.08 1.08
C VAL A 23 12.42 12.15 -0.33
N LEU A 24 11.88 11.36 -1.26
CA LEU A 24 12.30 11.34 -2.65
C LEU A 24 11.83 12.55 -3.46
N LYS A 25 11.08 13.48 -2.85
CA LYS A 25 10.44 14.64 -3.50
C LYS A 25 9.50 14.24 -4.66
N GLN A 26 9.00 13.01 -4.65
CA GLN A 26 8.02 12.55 -5.62
C GLN A 26 6.61 13.00 -5.22
N PRO A 27 5.70 13.19 -6.20
CA PRO A 27 4.30 13.46 -5.91
C PRO A 27 3.70 12.39 -5.00
N LEU A 28 2.95 12.80 -3.96
CA LEU A 28 2.32 11.86 -3.02
C LEU A 28 1.36 10.88 -3.70
N ILE A 29 0.79 11.26 -4.85
CA ILE A 29 -0.07 10.38 -5.64
C ILE A 29 0.65 9.11 -6.10
N MET A 30 1.96 9.17 -6.33
CA MET A 30 2.78 7.98 -6.63
C MET A 30 2.81 7.01 -5.46
N GLY A 31 2.78 7.51 -4.22
CA GLY A 31 2.75 6.70 -3.02
C GLY A 31 1.49 5.84 -2.93
N TYR A 32 0.32 6.42 -3.26
CA TYR A 32 -0.94 5.68 -3.29
C TYR A 32 -1.02 4.68 -4.45
N VAL A 33 -0.54 5.05 -5.64
CA VAL A 33 -0.50 4.14 -6.80
C VAL A 33 0.43 2.96 -6.53
N LEU A 34 1.61 3.20 -5.96
CA LEU A 34 2.54 2.14 -5.57
C LEU A 34 1.97 1.27 -4.45
N THR A 35 1.26 1.86 -3.48
CA THR A 35 0.58 1.08 -2.44
C THR A 35 -0.43 0.13 -3.06
N GLY A 36 -1.26 0.61 -3.99
CA GLY A 36 -2.22 -0.23 -4.72
C GLY A 36 -1.57 -1.33 -5.56
N LEU A 37 -0.40 -1.05 -6.14
CA LEU A 37 0.37 -2.05 -6.91
C LEU A 37 1.01 -3.11 -6.00
N VAL A 38 1.56 -2.68 -4.85
CA VAL A 38 2.23 -3.54 -3.87
C VAL A 38 1.20 -4.41 -3.12
N VAL A 39 0.15 -3.81 -2.58
CA VAL A 39 -0.91 -4.51 -1.83
C VAL A 39 -1.84 -5.29 -2.77
N GLY A 40 -1.99 -4.81 -4.01
CA GLY A 40 -2.86 -5.41 -5.02
C GLY A 40 -2.44 -6.80 -5.46
N PRO A 41 -3.25 -7.43 -6.32
CA PRO A 41 -3.05 -8.80 -6.79
C PRO A 41 -1.72 -9.04 -7.51
N PHE A 42 -1.10 -7.96 -7.99
CA PHE A 42 0.14 -8.00 -8.76
C PHE A 42 1.39 -8.33 -7.93
N VAL A 43 1.42 -8.03 -6.62
CA VAL A 43 2.64 -8.22 -5.80
C VAL A 43 2.36 -9.04 -4.53
N LEU A 44 1.35 -8.68 -3.73
CA LEU A 44 1.06 -9.39 -2.47
C LEU A 44 -0.14 -10.34 -2.55
N ASN A 45 -0.95 -10.31 -3.60
CA ASN A 45 -2.18 -11.10 -3.73
C ASN A 45 -3.10 -11.04 -2.50
N MET A 46 -2.99 -9.98 -1.69
CA MET A 46 -3.77 -9.81 -0.46
C MET A 46 -5.21 -9.39 -0.74
N ALA A 47 -5.45 -8.69 -1.86
CA ALA A 47 -6.77 -8.21 -2.24
C ALA A 47 -7.65 -9.27 -2.95
N ASN A 48 -7.14 -10.48 -3.19
CA ASN A 48 -7.96 -11.58 -3.72
C ASN A 48 -8.66 -12.31 -2.58
N HIS A 49 -9.79 -11.74 -2.17
CA HIS A 49 -10.79 -12.44 -1.39
C HIS A 49 -11.67 -13.23 -2.38
N THR A 50 -11.32 -14.50 -2.63
CA THR A 50 -12.34 -15.49 -3.03
C THR A 50 -13.29 -15.76 -1.87
#